data_AF-A0A0F3M7W0-F1
#
_entry.id   AF-A0A0F3M7W0-F1
#
_cell.length_a   1.000
_cell.length_b   1.000
_cell.length_c   1.000
_cell.angle_alpha   90.00
_cell.angle_beta   90.00
_cell.angle_gamma   90.00
#
_symmetry.space_group_name_H-M   'P 1'
#
loop_
_entity.id
_entity.type
_entity.pdbx_description
1 polymer ?
#
loop_
_entity_poly.entity_id
_entity_poly.type
_entity_poly.pdbx_seq_one_letter_code
_entity_poly.pdbx_strand_id
1 'polypeptide(L)'
;MLKDIVIALPDEKELNLEHRIELTHQIVDAMEWVQNGLGVQIDIHKPQIGDKNWHVHILVTTRRFKENGEELGDKAVDLEAKFITVKGQGVLLKIQDDS
;
A
#
# COMPACT_ATOMS: atom_id res chain seq x y z
N MET A 1 -2.74 -14.69 5.27
CA MET A 1 -2.40 -13.54 6.12
C MET A 1 -2.10 -12.36 5.22
N LEU A 2 -2.70 -11.20 5.50
CA LEU A 2 -2.56 -9.97 4.72
C LEU A 2 -1.76 -8.96 5.55
N LYS A 3 -1.09 -8.03 4.87
CA LYS A 3 -0.50 -6.85 5.49
C LYS A 3 -1.50 -5.71 5.40
N ASP A 4 -1.82 -5.09 6.53
CA ASP A 4 -2.66 -3.89 6.58
C ASP A 4 -1.78 -2.64 6.60
N ILE A 5 -2.05 -1.74 5.66
CA ILE A 5 -1.39 -0.45 5.52
C ILE A 5 -2.47 0.62 5.66
N VAL A 6 -2.33 1.45 6.69
CA VAL A 6 -3.27 2.56 6.95
C VAL A 6 -2.60 3.87 6.55
N ILE A 7 -3.25 4.62 5.67
CA ILE A 7 -2.77 5.92 5.19
C ILE A 7 -3.83 6.98 5.48
N ALA A 8 -3.42 8.07 6.14
CA ALA A 8 -4.26 9.25 6.26
C ALA A 8 -4.37 9.94 4.89
N LEU A 9 -5.60 10.22 4.47
CA LEU A 9 -5.91 10.92 3.25
C LEU A 9 -6.23 12.39 3.53
N PRO A 10 -6.05 13.27 2.55
CA PRO A 10 -6.29 14.70 2.76
C PRO A 10 -7.79 15.00 3.03
N ASP A 11 -8.10 15.96 3.91
CA ASP A 11 -9.46 16.35 4.36
C ASP A 11 -9.96 17.66 3.71
N GLU A 12 -9.23 18.18 2.73
CA GLU A 12 -9.54 19.43 2.07
C GLU A 12 -10.93 19.37 1.43
N LYS A 13 -11.72 20.44 1.63
CA LYS A 13 -13.09 20.54 1.13
C LYS A 13 -13.19 20.52 -0.40
N GLU A 14 -12.09 20.85 -1.08
CA GLU A 14 -11.97 20.82 -2.54
C GLU A 14 -11.81 19.39 -3.07
N LEU A 15 -11.43 18.44 -2.20
CA LEU A 15 -11.31 17.03 -2.55
C LEU A 15 -12.59 16.30 -2.20
N ASN A 16 -13.14 15.57 -3.17
CA ASN A 16 -14.29 14.69 -2.98
C ASN A 16 -13.82 13.22 -2.82
N LEU A 17 -14.76 12.28 -2.77
CA LEU A 17 -14.43 10.85 -2.63
C LEU A 17 -13.67 10.31 -3.85
N GLU A 18 -13.98 10.76 -5.07
CA GLU A 18 -13.34 10.29 -6.30
C GLU A 18 -11.86 10.66 -6.33
N HIS A 19 -11.51 11.88 -5.92
CA HIS A 19 -10.09 12.28 -5.80
C HIS A 19 -9.33 11.40 -4.79
N ARG A 20 -9.99 10.96 -3.70
CA ARG A 20 -9.40 10.06 -2.69
C ARG A 20 -9.22 8.64 -3.22
N ILE A 21 -10.16 8.16 -4.02
CA ILE A 21 -10.04 6.90 -4.76
C ILE A 21 -8.84 7.01 -5.72
N GLU A 22 -8.76 8.06 -6.53
CA GLU A 22 -7.68 8.27 -7.49
C GLU A 22 -6.30 8.32 -6.80
N LEU A 23 -6.16 9.09 -5.73
CA LEU A 23 -4.91 9.14 -4.95
C LEU A 23 -4.51 7.77 -4.42
N THR A 24 -5.47 6.97 -3.96
CA THR A 24 -5.19 5.62 -3.47
C THR A 24 -4.75 4.69 -4.60
N HIS A 25 -5.37 4.78 -5.78
CA HIS A 25 -4.94 4.05 -6.97
C HIS A 25 -3.50 4.43 -7.38
N GLN A 26 -3.17 5.73 -7.41
CA GLN A 26 -1.83 6.20 -7.72
C GLN A 26 -0.79 5.66 -6.73
N ILE A 27 -1.13 5.54 -5.44
CA ILE A 27 -0.26 4.92 -4.44
C ILE A 27 -0.05 3.43 -4.76
N VAL A 28 -1.12 2.68 -5.04
CA VAL A 28 -1.04 1.24 -5.34
C VAL A 28 -0.20 1.00 -6.61
N ASP A 29 -0.40 1.82 -7.65
CA ASP A 29 0.37 1.75 -8.89
C ASP A 29 1.85 2.10 -8.66
N ALA A 30 2.15 3.16 -7.92
CA ALA A 30 3.52 3.57 -7.61
C ALA A 30 4.28 2.58 -6.70
N MET A 31 3.55 1.71 -6.00
CA MET A 31 4.12 0.61 -5.22
C MET A 31 4.22 -0.69 -6.02
N GLU A 32 3.69 -0.71 -7.24
CA GLU A 32 3.74 -1.82 -8.19
C GLU A 32 3.22 -3.16 -7.65
N TRP A 33 2.35 -3.14 -6.64
CA TRP A 33 1.93 -4.36 -5.96
C TRP A 33 1.20 -5.32 -6.89
N VAL A 34 0.27 -4.81 -7.69
CA VAL A 34 -0.54 -5.63 -8.61
C VAL A 34 0.33 -6.18 -9.73
N GLN A 35 1.22 -5.36 -10.28
CA GLN A 35 2.20 -5.71 -11.32
C GLN A 35 3.14 -6.82 -10.83
N ASN A 36 3.48 -6.81 -9.54
CA ASN A 36 4.27 -7.85 -8.87
C ASN A 36 3.44 -9.04 -8.38
N GLY A 37 2.19 -9.17 -8.82
CA GLY A 37 1.32 -10.32 -8.54
C GLY A 37 0.69 -10.32 -7.15
N LEU A 38 0.68 -9.20 -6.42
CA LEU A 38 -0.01 -9.12 -5.13
C LEU A 38 -1.48 -8.71 -5.31
N GLY A 39 -2.35 -9.35 -4.52
CA GLY A 39 -3.73 -8.91 -4.37
C GLY A 39 -3.81 -7.70 -3.44
N VAL A 40 -4.60 -6.71 -3.83
CA VAL A 40 -4.81 -5.48 -3.07
C VAL A 40 -6.30 -5.26 -2.88
N GLN A 41 -6.73 -5.08 -1.63
CA GLN A 41 -8.08 -4.63 -1.28
C GLN A 41 -7.99 -3.25 -0.63
N ILE A 42 -8.83 -2.34 -1.10
CA ILE A 42 -8.88 -0.94 -0.65
C ILE A 42 -10.20 -0.72 0.07
N ASP A 43 -10.15 -0.10 1.25
CA ASP A 43 -11.32 0.36 1.99
C ASP A 43 -11.10 1.78 2.52
N ILE A 44 -11.86 2.75 2.00
CA ILE A 44 -11.71 4.18 2.31
C ILE A 44 -12.77 4.59 3.33
N HIS A 45 -12.32 5.10 4.48
CA HIS A 45 -13.17 5.54 5.57
C HIS A 45 -13.24 7.06 5.64
N LYS A 46 -14.47 7.57 5.72
CA LYS A 46 -14.73 8.99 5.98
C LYS A 46 -14.51 9.32 7.46
N PRO A 47 -14.20 10.58 7.80
CA PRO A 47 -14.13 11.03 9.18
C PRO A 47 -15.43 10.75 9.94
N GLN A 48 -15.28 10.39 11.21
CA GLN A 48 -16.42 10.38 12.13
C GLN A 48 -16.83 11.82 12.49
N ILE A 49 -18.02 12.00 13.05
CA ILE A 49 -18.53 13.32 13.42
C ILE A 49 -17.57 13.98 14.44
N GLY A 50 -17.04 15.15 14.08
CA GLY A 50 -16.09 15.91 14.90
C GLY A 50 -14.61 15.58 14.64
N ASP A 51 -14.33 14.61 13.77
CA ASP A 51 -12.99 14.28 13.28
C ASP A 51 -12.78 14.83 11.85
N LYS A 52 -11.53 14.90 11.41
CA LYS A 52 -11.07 15.29 10.07
C LYS A 52 -10.26 14.19 9.39
N ASN A 53 -10.17 13.01 9.98
CA ASN A 53 -9.26 11.98 9.51
C ASN A 53 -9.90 11.05 8.47
N TRP A 54 -9.88 11.46 7.19
CA TRP A 54 -10.03 10.50 6.11
C TRP A 54 -8.86 9.54 6.15
N HIS A 55 -9.13 8.25 6.04
CA HIS A 55 -8.05 7.27 5.94
C HIS A 55 -8.47 6.10 5.07
N VAL A 56 -7.47 5.39 4.58
CA VAL A 56 -7.66 4.19 3.78
C VAL A 56 -6.92 3.04 4.40
N HIS A 57 -7.60 1.90 4.49
CA HIS A 57 -6.98 0.60 4.73
C HIS A 57 -6.67 -0.03 3.38
N ILE A 58 -5.40 -0.41 3.19
CA ILE A 58 -4.94 -1.15 2.04
C ILE A 58 -4.45 -2.51 2.53
N LEU A 59 -5.23 -3.54 2.27
CA LEU A 59 -4.89 -4.92 2.59
C LEU A 59 -4.17 -5.54 1.40
N VAL A 60 -2.89 -5.85 1.59
CA VAL A 60 -2.05 -6.47 0.56
C VAL A 60 -1.77 -7.92 0.92
N THR A 61 -1.88 -8.83 -0.04
CA THR A 61 -1.46 -10.22 0.18
C THR A 61 0.02 -10.29 0.52
N THR A 62 0.40 -11.19 1.44
CA THR A 62 1.82 -11.41 1.77
C THR A 62 2.50 -12.39 0.80
N ARG A 63 1.72 -12.92 -0.15
CA ARG A 63 2.14 -13.87 -1.19
C ARG A 63 1.61 -13.42 -2.54
N ARG A 64 2.36 -13.71 -3.58
CA ARG A 64 1.98 -13.46 -4.97
C ARG A 64 0.94 -14.47 -5.44
N PHE A 65 0.05 -14.07 -6.31
CA PHE A 65 -0.70 -15.00 -7.15
C PHE A 65 0.24 -15.68 -8.13
N LYS A 66 -0.03 -16.95 -8.44
CA LYS A 66 0.55 -17.61 -9.61
C LYS A 66 -0.01 -16.97 -10.88
N GLU A 67 0.65 -17.19 -12.01
CA GLU A 67 0.24 -16.64 -13.32
C GLU A 67 -1.19 -16.99 -13.71
N ASN A 68 -1.72 -18.12 -13.22
CA ASN A 68 -3.11 -18.51 -13.46
C ASN A 68 -4.14 -17.69 -12.66
N GLY A 69 -3.71 -16.91 -11.66
CA GLY A 69 -4.57 -16.09 -10.81
C GLY A 69 -5.44 -16.86 -9.80
N GLU A 70 -5.35 -18.20 -9.76
CA GLU A 70 -6.24 -19.04 -8.94
C GLU A 70 -5.62 -19.43 -7.59
N GLU A 71 -4.30 -19.37 -7.47
CA GLU A 71 -3.56 -19.83 -6.31
C GLU A 71 -2.50 -18.82 -5.86
N LEU A 72 -2.18 -18.84 -4.57
CA LEU A 72 -1.06 -18.09 -4.02
C LEU A 72 0.23 -18.92 -4.11
N GLY A 73 1.31 -18.30 -4.57
CA GLY A 73 2.65 -18.85 -4.63
C GLY A 73 3.57 -18.29 -3.53
N ASP A 74 4.72 -17.77 -3.97
CA ASP A 74 5.81 -17.36 -3.10
C ASP A 74 5.48 -16.11 -2.27
N LYS A 75 6.16 -15.99 -1.13
CA LYS A 75 6.06 -14.80 -0.26
C LYS A 75 6.78 -13.62 -0.92
N ALA A 76 6.17 -12.44 -0.88
CA ALA A 76 6.76 -11.21 -1.43
C ALA A 76 7.65 -10.49 -0.39
N VAL A 77 8.64 -11.20 0.14
CA VAL A 77 9.58 -10.67 1.15
C VAL A 77 10.48 -9.56 0.61
N ASP A 78 10.66 -9.53 -0.71
CA ASP A 78 11.46 -8.56 -1.44
C ASP A 78 10.82 -7.17 -1.48
N LEU A 79 9.48 -7.10 -1.41
CA LEU A 79 8.70 -5.85 -1.37
C LEU A 79 8.49 -5.31 0.05
N GLU A 80 9.02 -5.99 1.07
CA GLU A 80 9.05 -5.46 2.43
C GLU A 80 10.13 -4.37 2.56
N ALA A 81 9.82 -3.31 3.30
CA ALA A 81 10.78 -2.25 3.57
C ALA A 81 12.01 -2.83 4.28
N LYS A 82 13.17 -2.78 3.62
CA LYS A 82 14.43 -3.27 4.19
C LYS A 82 15.05 -2.17 5.04
N PHE A 83 15.15 -2.43 6.33
CA PHE A 83 15.92 -1.61 7.25
C PHE A 83 17.37 -2.09 7.24
N ILE A 84 18.30 -1.22 6.86
CA ILE A 84 19.73 -1.47 7.07
C ILE A 84 20.23 -0.61 8.22
N THR A 85 21.16 -1.15 9.00
CA THR A 85 21.82 -0.39 10.06
C THR A 85 23.11 0.21 9.51
N VAL A 86 23.17 1.54 9.38
CA VAL A 86 24.39 2.27 9.03
C VAL A 86 24.91 2.94 10.29
N LYS A 87 26.12 2.57 10.73
CA LYS A 87 26.78 3.14 11.94
C LYS A 87 25.89 3.11 13.21
N GLY A 88 25.09 2.06 13.38
CA GLY A 88 24.21 1.90 14.56
C GLY A 88 22.86 2.61 14.47
N GLN A 89 22.56 3.31 13.37
CA GLN A 89 21.23 3.87 13.10
C GLN A 89 20.53 3.07 12.00
N GLY A 90 19.27 2.69 12.24
CA GLY A 90 18.41 2.06 11.23
C GLY A 90 18.00 3.07 10.17
N VAL A 91 18.23 2.75 8.90
CA VAL A 91 17.89 3.56 7.73
C VAL A 91 16.98 2.74 6.81
N LEU A 92 15.89 3.34 6.34
CA LEU A 92 14.99 2.78 5.33
C LEU A 92 15.66 2.85 3.96
N LEU A 93 15.96 1.71 3.35
CA LEU A 93 16.31 1.65 1.93
C LEU A 93 15.03 1.40 1.13
N LYS A 94 14.64 2.37 0.30
CA LYS A 94 13.83 2.08 -0.89
C LYS A 94 14.82 1.57 -1.93
N ILE A 95 14.87 0.26 -2.15
CA ILE A 95 15.59 -0.26 -3.32
C ILE A 95 14.70 0.12 -4.50
N GLN A 96 15.10 1.16 -5.22
CA GLN A 96 14.54 1.49 -6.52
C GLN A 96 15.26 0.56 -7.49
N ASP A 97 14.57 -0.49 -7.95
CA ASP A 97 15.10 -1.34 -9.02
C ASP A 97 15.03 -0.53 -10.30
N ASP A 98 16.19 -0.08 -10.78
CA ASP A 98 16.36 0.47 -12.12
C ASP A 98 16.33 -0.71 -13.12
N SER A 99 15.16 -1.04 -13.65
CA SER A 99 15.02 -1.95 -14.79
C SER A 99 14.07 -1.39 -15.84
#